data_AF-A0A3N4L7H1-F1
#
_entry.id   AF-A0A3N4L7H1-F1
#
_cell.length_a   1.000
_cell.length_b   1.000
_cell.length_c   1.000
_cell.angle_alpha   90.00
_cell.angle_beta   90.00
_cell.angle_gamma   90.00
#
_symmetry.space_group_name_H-M   'P 1'
#
loop_
_entity.id
_entity.type
_entity.pdbx_description
1 polymer ?
#
loop_
_entity_poly.entity_id
_entity_poly.type
_entity_poly.pdbx_seq_one_letter_code
_entity_poly.pdbx_strand_id
1 'polypeptide(L)'
;MNLNNTYGHRDRSSPSGSELKPTTMAAIYNTKDALLLVQRCIEGRLLPILRRPHDRERLDLVKAGNVFVYNEADSGIKRWTDGINWSPSRILNNFLVYRELDKAFAPGEKKKATKRPKRYSPYDRNSPGRHQNSLNETEEIFVADASRKLTRDEERRLVGSLNDSYHFKVDGLIKKTFSITFREHVYHVVWYFSYLSFIDGGLSSPSDIYPHDAIYDEFLKDQSFRVPIDQFGI
;
A
#
# COMPACT_ATOMS: atom_id res chain seq x y z
N MET A 1 -15.25 26.57 51.52
CA MET A 1 -15.39 25.43 50.59
C MET A 1 -14.78 25.85 49.26
N ASN A 2 -13.58 25.39 48.95
CA ASN A 2 -12.93 25.58 47.65
C ASN A 2 -12.27 24.25 47.27
N LEU A 3 -12.73 23.66 46.16
CA LEU A 3 -12.24 22.42 45.56
C LEU A 3 -11.10 22.77 44.60
N ASN A 4 -9.85 22.47 44.96
CA ASN A 4 -8.71 22.54 44.06
C ASN A 4 -8.37 21.14 43.52
N ASN A 5 -8.79 20.93 42.27
CA ASN A 5 -7.94 20.57 41.13
C ASN A 5 -6.68 19.72 41.41
N THR A 6 -6.76 18.41 41.17
CA THR A 6 -5.60 17.55 40.95
C THR A 6 -5.65 16.96 39.54
N TYR A 7 -5.06 17.68 38.59
CA TYR A 7 -4.65 17.10 37.32
C TYR A 7 -3.48 16.14 37.58
N GLY A 8 -3.73 14.86 37.39
CA GLY A 8 -2.70 13.82 37.42
C GLY A 8 -1.64 14.09 36.35
N HIS A 9 -0.43 14.35 36.81
CA HIS A 9 0.78 14.38 36.01
C HIS A 9 0.97 12.99 35.39
N ARG A 10 0.60 12.81 34.12
CA ARG A 10 0.98 11.59 33.37
C ARG A 10 2.45 11.74 32.99
N ASP A 11 3.30 10.94 33.63
CA ASP A 11 4.67 10.70 33.19
C ASP A 11 4.67 10.29 31.71
N ARG A 12 5.12 11.20 30.85
CA ARG A 12 5.51 10.88 29.46
C ARG A 12 6.95 10.40 29.48
N SER A 13 7.18 9.21 30.00
CA SER A 13 8.36 8.45 29.61
C SER A 13 8.14 7.97 28.17
N SER A 14 8.69 8.71 27.20
CA SER A 14 8.83 8.20 25.84
C SER A 14 9.65 6.90 25.89
N PRO A 15 9.16 5.75 25.39
CA PRO A 15 9.98 4.57 25.28
C PRO A 15 10.98 4.80 24.14
N SER A 16 12.09 5.44 24.49
CA SER A 16 13.30 5.44 23.68
C SER A 16 13.84 4.00 23.68
N GLY A 17 13.47 3.21 22.67
CA GLY A 17 14.09 1.90 22.41
C GLY A 17 13.17 0.74 22.06
N SER A 18 11.84 0.88 22.04
CA SER A 18 10.98 -0.24 21.63
C SER A 18 10.98 -0.42 20.11
N GLU A 19 11.18 -1.66 19.67
CA GLU A 19 11.04 -2.12 18.29
C GLU A 19 9.70 -1.66 17.70
N LEU A 20 9.76 -1.03 16.51
CA LEU A 20 8.55 -0.63 15.80
C LEU A 20 7.87 -1.88 15.22
N LYS A 21 6.55 -1.97 15.36
CA LYS A 21 5.72 -3.07 14.82
C LYS A 21 4.67 -2.51 13.87
N PRO A 22 4.16 -3.29 12.91
CA PRO A 22 3.01 -2.88 12.13
C PRO A 22 1.81 -2.63 13.05
N THR A 23 0.93 -1.72 12.66
CA THR A 23 -0.34 -1.47 13.36
C THR A 23 -1.22 -2.73 13.34
N THR A 24 -1.23 -3.44 12.21
CA THR A 24 -1.87 -4.75 12.05
C THR A 24 -1.35 -5.46 10.79
N MET A 25 -1.76 -6.72 10.60
CA MET A 25 -1.65 -7.44 9.33
C MET A 25 -3.06 -7.70 8.80
N ALA A 26 -3.39 -7.14 7.64
CA ALA A 26 -4.72 -7.24 7.05
C ALA A 26 -4.67 -6.96 5.54
N ALA A 27 -5.73 -7.32 4.81
CA ALA A 27 -5.91 -6.95 3.42
C ALA A 27 -6.85 -5.75 3.29
N ILE A 28 -6.44 -4.68 2.60
CA ILE A 28 -7.26 -3.45 2.47
C ILE A 28 -7.86 -3.33 1.07
N TYR A 29 -9.10 -3.77 0.95
CA TYR A 29 -9.78 -3.84 -0.34
C TYR A 29 -10.47 -2.54 -0.70
N ASN A 30 -11.19 -1.94 0.24
CA ASN A 30 -12.01 -0.75 0.02
C ASN A 30 -11.67 0.37 1.02
N THR A 31 -12.40 1.48 0.91
CA THR A 31 -12.16 2.65 1.78
C THR A 31 -12.62 2.39 3.20
N LYS A 32 -13.73 1.65 3.37
CA LYS A 32 -14.25 1.27 4.69
C LYS A 32 -13.21 0.52 5.51
N ASP A 33 -12.46 -0.40 4.90
CA ASP A 33 -11.36 -1.12 5.56
C ASP A 33 -10.31 -0.16 6.15
N ALA A 34 -9.88 0.83 5.37
CA ALA A 34 -8.91 1.83 5.82
C ALA A 34 -9.48 2.71 6.93
N LEU A 35 -10.75 3.11 6.83
CA LEU A 35 -11.44 3.91 7.84
C LEU A 35 -11.60 3.15 9.16
N LEU A 36 -11.91 1.85 9.13
CA LEU A 36 -11.98 1.01 10.33
C LEU A 36 -10.65 1.01 11.08
N LEU A 37 -9.52 0.87 10.37
CA LEU A 37 -8.20 0.88 11.00
C LEU A 37 -7.85 2.24 11.61
N VAL A 38 -8.20 3.34 10.94
CA VAL A 38 -8.04 4.70 11.49
C VAL A 38 -8.87 4.88 12.76
N GLN A 39 -10.16 4.51 12.70
CA GLN A 39 -11.07 4.61 13.85
C GLN A 39 -10.54 3.83 15.05
N ARG A 40 -10.12 2.58 14.85
CA ARG A 40 -9.60 1.74 15.93
C ARG A 40 -8.32 2.29 16.54
N CYS A 41 -7.50 3.02 15.78
CA CYS A 41 -6.35 3.74 16.35
C CYS A 41 -6.80 4.93 17.20
N ILE A 42 -7.80 5.69 16.76
CA ILE A 42 -8.39 6.80 17.53
C ILE A 42 -9.01 6.29 18.84
N GLU A 43 -9.64 5.13 18.81
CA GLU A 43 -10.24 4.46 19.98
C GLU A 43 -9.20 3.79 20.89
N GLY A 44 -7.90 3.81 20.54
CA GLY A 44 -6.84 3.13 21.28
C GLY A 44 -6.91 1.60 21.24
N ARG A 45 -7.70 1.03 20.33
CA ARG A 45 -7.84 -0.43 20.12
C ARG A 45 -6.75 -1.01 19.22
N LEU A 46 -6.12 -0.17 18.40
CA LEU A 46 -4.90 -0.48 17.65
C LEU A 46 -3.85 0.58 17.97
N LEU A 47 -2.57 0.18 17.93
CA LEU A 47 -1.47 1.09 18.21
C LEU A 47 -1.04 1.82 16.93
N PRO A 48 -1.19 3.16 16.86
CA PRO A 48 -0.67 3.92 15.74
C PRO A 48 0.85 4.01 15.78
N ILE A 49 1.44 4.29 14.63
CA ILE A 49 2.86 4.55 14.49
C ILE A 49 3.18 5.96 14.95
N LEU A 50 4.11 6.08 15.90
CA LEU A 50 4.50 7.34 16.53
C LEU A 50 5.87 7.87 16.05
N ARG A 51 6.58 7.11 15.21
CA ARG A 51 7.88 7.49 14.66
C ARG A 51 8.16 6.80 13.33
N ARG A 52 9.13 7.31 12.58
CA ARG A 52 9.59 6.67 11.34
C ARG A 52 10.30 5.34 11.65
N PRO A 53 10.21 4.34 10.76
CA PRO A 53 11.04 3.16 10.84
C PRO A 53 12.51 3.52 10.56
N HIS A 54 13.41 3.04 11.42
CA HIS A 54 14.85 3.12 11.19
C HIS A 54 15.28 2.17 10.07
N ASP A 55 16.43 2.43 9.46
CA ASP A 55 16.93 1.64 8.32
C ASP A 55 17.00 0.14 8.65
N ARG A 56 17.47 -0.21 9.86
CA ARG A 56 17.54 -1.60 10.35
C ARG A 56 16.19 -2.28 10.52
N GLU A 57 15.11 -1.54 10.75
CA GLU A 57 13.76 -2.08 10.99
C GLU A 57 12.99 -2.27 9.68
N ARG A 58 13.35 -1.54 8.61
CA ARG A 58 12.60 -1.53 7.35
C ARG A 58 12.50 -2.90 6.70
N LEU A 59 13.57 -3.69 6.76
CA LEU A 59 13.58 -5.04 6.18
C LEU A 59 12.49 -5.92 6.79
N ASP A 60 12.20 -5.76 8.08
CA ASP A 60 11.17 -6.53 8.77
C ASP A 60 9.77 -5.95 8.66
N LEU A 61 9.67 -4.65 8.44
CA LEU A 61 8.41 -3.91 8.41
C LEU A 61 7.81 -3.79 7.01
N VAL A 62 8.63 -3.63 5.98
CA VAL A 62 8.19 -3.38 4.61
C VAL A 62 7.94 -4.73 3.92
N LYS A 63 6.96 -5.47 4.44
CA LYS A 63 6.57 -6.81 4.01
C LYS A 63 5.09 -6.84 3.64
N ALA A 64 4.74 -7.74 2.72
CA ALA A 64 3.35 -7.96 2.31
C ALA A 64 2.46 -8.29 3.53
N GLY A 65 1.27 -7.71 3.58
CA GLY A 65 0.31 -7.83 4.68
C GLY A 65 0.41 -6.75 5.74
N ASN A 66 1.59 -6.14 5.94
CA ASN A 66 1.77 -5.15 6.99
C ASN A 66 1.02 -3.86 6.68
N VAL A 67 0.30 -3.37 7.68
CA VAL A 67 -0.41 -2.09 7.67
C VAL A 67 0.13 -1.17 8.75
N PHE A 68 0.31 0.09 8.39
CA PHE A 68 0.77 1.15 9.28
C PHE A 68 -0.25 2.28 9.28
N VAL A 69 -0.72 2.67 10.46
CA VAL A 69 -1.60 3.83 10.64
C VAL A 69 -0.87 4.85 11.49
N TYR A 70 -0.83 6.10 11.07
CA TYR A 70 -0.27 7.20 11.85
C TYR A 70 -1.06 8.48 11.65
N ASN A 71 -0.96 9.40 12.61
CA ASN A 71 -1.42 10.78 12.42
C ASN A 71 -0.22 11.73 12.44
N GLU A 72 -0.32 12.83 11.70
CA GLU A 72 0.80 13.76 11.54
C GLU A 72 1.20 14.48 12.84
N ALA A 73 0.23 14.80 13.69
CA ALA A 73 0.48 15.61 14.88
C ALA A 73 1.27 14.84 15.95
N ASP A 74 0.90 13.59 16.21
CA ASP A 74 1.53 12.77 17.25
C ASP A 74 2.86 12.17 16.77
N SER A 75 2.94 11.80 15.49
CA SER A 75 4.12 11.10 14.95
C SER A 75 5.17 12.04 14.34
N GLY A 76 4.78 13.25 13.95
CA GLY A 76 5.60 14.16 13.14
C GLY A 76 5.85 13.66 11.70
N ILE A 77 5.22 12.57 11.26
CA ILE A 77 5.41 11.98 9.95
C ILE A 77 4.44 12.62 8.97
N LYS A 78 4.93 13.45 8.04
CA LYS A 78 4.11 14.01 6.94
C LYS A 78 4.11 13.18 5.64
N ARG A 79 5.11 12.31 5.51
CA ARG A 79 5.33 11.45 4.34
C ARG A 79 5.99 10.18 4.81
N TRP A 80 5.43 9.03 4.45
CA TRP A 80 6.03 7.74 4.78
C TRP A 80 7.28 7.46 3.93
N THR A 81 8.35 6.99 4.58
CA THR A 81 9.65 6.71 3.95
C THR A 81 10.14 5.33 4.36
N ASP A 82 10.28 4.44 3.39
CA ASP A 82 10.52 2.99 3.58
C ASP A 82 11.78 2.48 2.88
N GLY A 83 12.53 3.35 2.20
CA GLY A 83 13.77 3.00 1.51
C GLY A 83 13.60 2.22 0.21
N ILE A 84 12.37 1.94 -0.23
CA ILE A 84 12.09 1.22 -1.47
C ILE A 84 11.96 2.18 -2.65
N ASN A 85 12.45 1.75 -3.81
CA ASN A 85 12.31 2.48 -5.07
C ASN A 85 10.90 2.28 -5.63
N TRP A 86 10.04 3.28 -5.44
CA TRP A 86 8.66 3.24 -5.90
C TRP A 86 8.49 3.92 -7.27
N SER A 87 7.59 3.37 -8.09
CA SER A 87 7.04 4.06 -9.25
C SER A 87 6.37 5.39 -8.85
N PRO A 88 6.14 6.32 -9.80
CA PRO A 88 5.17 7.40 -9.59
C PRO A 88 3.81 6.86 -9.16
N SER A 89 3.09 7.62 -8.32
CA SER A 89 1.77 7.22 -7.86
C SER A 89 0.75 7.13 -9.00
N ARG A 90 -0.22 6.25 -8.82
CA ARG A 90 -1.47 6.24 -9.59
C ARG A 90 -2.65 6.26 -8.64
N ILE A 91 -3.68 7.01 -9.01
CA ILE A 91 -4.95 7.00 -8.29
C ILE A 91 -5.65 5.69 -8.65
N LEU A 92 -6.05 4.95 -7.63
CA LEU A 92 -6.93 3.80 -7.73
C LEU A 92 -8.02 4.00 -6.68
N ASN A 93 -9.23 4.31 -7.13
CA ASN A 93 -10.34 4.68 -6.24
C ASN A 93 -9.93 5.85 -5.30
N ASN A 94 -10.07 5.65 -3.99
CA ASN A 94 -9.70 6.62 -2.96
C ASN A 94 -8.24 6.50 -2.51
N PHE A 95 -7.43 5.67 -3.17
CA PHE A 95 -6.06 5.36 -2.79
C PHE A 95 -5.04 5.88 -3.81
N LEU A 96 -3.81 6.03 -3.34
CA LEU A 96 -2.64 6.09 -4.20
C LEU A 96 -1.93 4.75 -4.18
N VAL A 97 -1.56 4.24 -5.35
CA VAL A 97 -0.86 2.96 -5.52
C VAL A 97 0.52 3.19 -6.14
N TYR A 98 1.48 2.40 -5.68
CA TYR A 98 2.87 2.39 -6.09
C TYR A 98 3.32 0.95 -6.29
N ARG A 99 4.21 0.71 -7.25
CA ARG A 99 4.86 -0.59 -7.45
C ARG A 99 6.37 -0.45 -7.27
N GLU A 100 6.98 -1.46 -6.67
CA GLU A 100 8.42 -1.57 -6.50
C GLU A 100 9.12 -1.65 -7.87
N LEU A 101 10.23 -0.92 -7.99
CA LEU A 101 11.09 -0.89 -9.16
C LEU A 101 12.38 -1.64 -8.86
N ASP A 102 12.95 -2.30 -9.88
CA ASP A 102 14.26 -2.96 -9.75
C ASP A 102 15.37 -1.97 -9.43
N LYS A 103 15.27 -0.75 -9.97
CA LYS A 103 16.28 0.30 -9.84
C LYS A 103 15.61 1.64 -9.59
N ALA A 104 16.31 2.48 -8.84
CA ALA A 104 15.96 3.90 -8.74
C ALA A 104 16.04 4.55 -10.13
N PHE A 105 15.27 5.60 -10.34
CA PHE A 105 15.45 6.47 -11.52
C PHE A 105 16.84 7.10 -11.49
N ALA A 106 17.52 7.17 -12.64
CA ALA A 106 18.83 7.82 -12.71
C ALA A 106 18.71 9.31 -12.34
N PRO A 107 19.74 9.92 -11.73
CA PRO A 107 19.73 11.35 -11.42
C PRO A 107 19.44 12.19 -12.68
N GLY A 108 18.38 12.99 -12.66
CA GLY A 108 17.98 13.87 -13.78
C GLY A 108 17.07 13.22 -14.83
N GLU A 109 16.77 11.93 -14.73
CA GLU A 109 15.86 11.28 -15.67
C GLU A 109 14.41 11.67 -15.37
N LYS A 110 13.69 12.15 -16.39
CA LYS A 110 12.26 12.43 -16.26
C LYS A 110 11.53 11.11 -16.04
N LYS A 111 10.74 11.01 -14.97
CA LYS A 111 9.87 9.85 -14.65
C LYS A 111 8.73 9.68 -15.67
N LYS A 112 9.08 9.42 -16.94
CA LYS A 112 8.14 9.21 -18.03
C LYS A 112 7.89 7.72 -18.18
N ALA A 113 6.63 7.36 -18.39
CA ALA A 113 6.26 6.00 -18.74
C ALA A 113 6.93 5.62 -20.06
N THR A 114 7.62 4.48 -20.09
CA THR A 114 8.15 3.92 -21.33
C THR A 114 7.02 3.28 -22.11
N LYS A 115 6.82 3.66 -23.38
CA LYS A 115 5.96 2.88 -24.28
C LYS A 115 6.73 1.63 -24.70
N ARG A 116 6.43 0.47 -24.12
CA ARG A 116 6.88 -0.80 -24.68
C ARG A 116 6.20 -1.05 -26.03
N PRO A 117 6.91 -1.58 -27.04
CA PRO A 117 6.26 -2.06 -28.27
C PRO A 117 5.26 -3.17 -27.90
N LYS A 118 4.11 -3.20 -28.57
CA LYS A 118 3.10 -4.25 -28.37
C LYS A 118 3.76 -5.61 -28.58
N ARG A 119 3.85 -6.45 -27.52
CA ARG A 119 4.14 -7.88 -27.69
C ARG A 119 3.00 -8.45 -28.53
N TYR A 120 3.29 -8.79 -29.79
CA TYR A 120 2.35 -9.49 -30.65
C TYR A 120 1.96 -10.80 -29.95
N SER A 121 0.66 -11.05 -29.87
CA SER A 121 0.14 -12.35 -29.45
C SER A 121 0.58 -13.41 -30.47
N PRO A 122 1.13 -14.56 -30.06
CA PRO A 122 1.47 -15.65 -30.99
C PRO A 122 0.29 -16.23 -31.78
N TYR A 123 -0.95 -15.78 -31.52
CA TYR A 123 -2.16 -16.22 -32.23
C TYR A 123 -2.48 -15.44 -33.52
N ASP A 124 -1.74 -14.40 -33.85
CA ASP A 124 -1.95 -13.66 -35.11
C ASP A 124 -1.23 -14.36 -36.27
N ARG A 125 -1.87 -15.39 -36.84
CA ARG A 125 -1.45 -16.06 -38.08
C ARG A 125 -1.62 -15.10 -39.26
N ASN A 126 -0.65 -14.22 -39.48
CA ASN A 126 -0.26 -13.74 -40.82
C ASN A 126 0.89 -12.72 -40.71
N SER A 127 2.14 -13.18 -40.74
CA SER A 127 3.28 -12.42 -41.26
C SER A 127 4.48 -13.35 -41.54
N PRO A 128 5.19 -13.19 -42.67
CA PRO A 128 6.29 -14.05 -43.07
C PRO A 128 7.60 -13.71 -42.33
N GLY A 129 8.45 -14.73 -42.20
CA GLY A 129 9.59 -14.84 -41.30
C GLY A 129 10.62 -13.71 -41.27
N ARG A 130 11.25 -13.56 -40.09
CA ARG A 130 12.62 -13.06 -39.96
C ARG A 130 13.30 -13.71 -38.75
N HIS A 131 14.27 -14.58 -39.02
CA HIS A 131 15.20 -15.10 -38.02
C HIS A 131 16.07 -13.95 -37.48
N GLN A 132 16.25 -13.87 -36.16
CA GLN A 132 17.56 -13.61 -35.55
C GLN A 132 17.57 -13.95 -34.04
N ASN A 133 18.71 -14.52 -33.65
CA ASN A 133 19.15 -15.06 -32.36
C ASN A 133 18.76 -14.27 -31.10
N SER A 134 18.47 -14.97 -30.00
CA SER A 134 19.15 -14.72 -28.72
C SER A 134 18.95 -15.89 -27.76
N LEU A 135 20.07 -16.49 -27.36
CA LEU A 135 20.20 -17.37 -26.21
C LEU A 135 19.67 -16.65 -24.96
N ASN A 136 18.73 -17.28 -24.25
CA ASN A 136 18.31 -17.09 -22.84
C ASN A 136 16.84 -17.54 -22.58
N GLU A 137 16.30 -18.46 -23.39
CA GLU A 137 14.90 -18.91 -23.24
C GLU A 137 14.65 -19.86 -22.07
N THR A 138 15.67 -20.54 -21.54
CA THR A 138 15.46 -21.64 -20.58
C THR A 138 15.18 -21.19 -19.13
N GLU A 139 15.61 -20.00 -18.71
CA GLU A 139 15.32 -19.48 -17.37
C GLU A 139 14.00 -18.70 -17.29
N GLU A 140 13.55 -18.07 -18.39
CA GLU A 140 12.25 -17.37 -18.41
C GLU A 140 11.05 -18.34 -18.33
N ILE A 141 11.20 -19.60 -18.75
CA ILE A 141 10.10 -20.56 -18.84
C ILE A 141 9.65 -21.06 -17.46
N PHE A 142 10.57 -21.26 -16.51
CA PHE A 142 10.23 -21.76 -15.17
C PHE A 142 9.65 -20.68 -14.24
N VAL A 143 10.06 -19.41 -14.40
CA VAL A 143 9.61 -18.29 -13.53
C VAL A 143 8.29 -17.69 -14.01
N ALA A 144 7.98 -17.82 -15.31
CA ALA A 144 6.71 -17.34 -15.87
C ALA A 144 5.48 -18.04 -15.28
N ASP A 145 5.61 -19.24 -14.69
CA ASP A 145 4.48 -20.05 -14.26
C ASP A 145 3.76 -19.49 -13.00
N ALA A 146 4.48 -18.85 -12.08
CA ALA A 146 3.88 -18.25 -10.88
C ALA A 146 3.19 -16.90 -11.17
N SER A 147 3.82 -16.04 -11.98
CA SER A 147 3.22 -14.78 -12.46
C SER A 147 2.09 -15.02 -13.49
N ARG A 148 1.99 -16.20 -14.12
CA ARG A 148 0.91 -16.56 -15.06
C ARG A 148 -0.42 -16.95 -14.40
N LYS A 149 -0.50 -17.02 -13.07
CA LYS A 149 -1.77 -17.31 -12.38
C LYS A 149 -2.74 -16.14 -12.35
N LEU A 150 -2.26 -14.89 -12.43
CA LEU A 150 -3.14 -13.72 -12.52
C LEU A 150 -3.37 -13.34 -13.97
N THR A 151 -4.64 -13.23 -14.32
CA THR A 151 -5.04 -12.58 -15.56
C THR A 151 -4.62 -11.11 -15.53
N ARG A 152 -4.35 -10.55 -16.72
CA ARG A 152 -4.04 -9.12 -16.86
C ARG A 152 -5.14 -8.22 -16.28
N ASP A 153 -6.37 -8.72 -16.25
CA ASP A 153 -7.51 -8.00 -15.67
C ASP A 153 -7.43 -7.96 -14.13
N GLU A 154 -7.00 -9.04 -13.47
CA GLU A 154 -6.75 -9.06 -12.03
C GLU A 154 -5.57 -8.17 -11.63
N GLU A 155 -4.51 -8.13 -12.44
CA GLU A 155 -3.43 -7.17 -12.21
C GLU A 155 -3.94 -5.73 -12.28
N ARG A 156 -4.75 -5.40 -13.29
CA ARG A 156 -5.34 -4.07 -13.46
C ARG A 156 -6.28 -3.69 -12.33
N ARG A 157 -6.96 -4.66 -11.72
CA ARG A 157 -7.77 -4.43 -10.52
C ARG A 157 -6.91 -3.98 -9.33
N LEU A 158 -5.74 -4.59 -9.15
CA LEU A 158 -4.85 -4.31 -8.02
C LEU A 158 -4.03 -3.02 -8.17
N VAL A 159 -3.59 -2.69 -9.38
CA VAL A 159 -2.67 -1.56 -9.62
C VAL A 159 -3.18 -0.51 -10.62
N GLY A 160 -4.41 -0.68 -11.13
CA GLY A 160 -5.02 0.22 -12.09
C GLY A 160 -4.25 0.27 -13.42
N SER A 161 -3.90 1.48 -13.85
CA SER A 161 -3.12 1.72 -15.07
C SER A 161 -1.61 1.47 -14.91
N LEU A 162 -1.14 1.09 -13.71
CA LEU A 162 0.27 0.91 -13.41
C LEU A 162 0.76 -0.52 -13.74
N ASN A 163 0.40 -1.04 -14.91
CA ASN A 163 0.67 -2.43 -15.29
C ASN A 163 2.03 -2.62 -15.98
N ASP A 164 2.38 -1.79 -16.97
CA ASP A 164 3.54 -2.06 -17.86
C ASP A 164 4.41 -0.82 -18.14
N SER A 165 4.21 0.28 -17.42
CA SER A 165 4.79 1.59 -17.74
C SER A 165 6.25 1.80 -17.30
N TYR A 166 6.81 0.92 -16.45
CA TYR A 166 8.14 1.05 -15.85
C TYR A 166 8.82 -0.32 -15.69
N HIS A 167 10.11 -0.30 -15.34
CA HIS A 167 10.85 -1.50 -14.94
C HIS A 167 10.48 -1.92 -13.51
N PHE A 168 9.29 -2.52 -13.40
CA PHE A 168 8.82 -3.10 -12.14
C PHE A 168 9.63 -4.33 -11.79
N LYS A 169 9.93 -4.47 -10.50
CA LYS A 169 10.55 -5.67 -9.97
C LYS A 169 9.62 -6.87 -10.13
N VAL A 170 10.16 -7.99 -10.59
CA VAL A 170 9.44 -9.27 -10.66
C VAL A 170 9.04 -9.68 -9.24
N ASP A 171 7.76 -10.01 -9.04
CA ASP A 171 7.17 -10.27 -7.72
C ASP A 171 7.40 -9.14 -6.69
N GLY A 172 7.60 -7.92 -7.19
CA GLY A 172 7.84 -6.74 -6.37
C GLY A 172 6.65 -6.38 -5.49
N LEU A 173 6.96 -5.64 -4.43
CA LEU A 173 5.96 -5.15 -3.49
C LEU A 173 5.09 -4.07 -4.15
N ILE A 174 3.84 -4.00 -3.72
CA ILE A 174 2.87 -2.97 -4.04
C ILE A 174 2.59 -2.23 -2.74
N LYS A 175 2.59 -0.90 -2.80
CA LYS A 175 2.20 -0.03 -1.69
C LYS A 175 0.91 0.69 -2.06
N LYS A 176 -0.07 0.65 -1.17
CA LYS A 176 -1.33 1.39 -1.27
C LYS A 176 -1.45 2.32 -0.07
N THR A 177 -1.74 3.59 -0.33
CA THR A 177 -1.83 4.61 0.71
C THR A 177 -3.17 5.32 0.67
N PHE A 178 -3.68 5.66 1.85
CA PHE A 178 -4.92 6.40 2.06
C PHE A 178 -4.70 7.49 3.11
N SER A 179 -5.41 8.60 2.99
CA SER A 179 -5.36 9.68 3.96
C SER A 179 -6.75 10.25 4.20
N ILE A 180 -7.02 10.65 5.43
CA ILE A 180 -8.26 11.31 5.85
C ILE A 180 -7.95 12.42 6.86
N THR A 181 -8.70 13.50 6.80
CA THR A 181 -8.65 14.55 7.83
C THR A 181 -9.80 14.36 8.82
N PHE A 182 -9.50 14.25 10.10
CA PHE A 182 -10.50 14.15 11.17
C PHE A 182 -10.12 15.06 12.33
N ARG A 183 -11.03 15.98 12.70
CA ARG A 183 -10.83 16.98 13.78
C ARG A 183 -9.48 17.70 13.66
N GLU A 184 -9.21 18.26 12.48
CA GLU A 184 -7.96 18.98 12.13
C GLU A 184 -6.68 18.14 12.08
N HIS A 185 -6.76 16.83 12.35
CA HIS A 185 -5.63 15.92 12.30
C HIS A 185 -5.68 15.09 11.00
N VAL A 186 -4.54 14.96 10.33
CA VAL A 186 -4.43 14.12 9.14
C VAL A 186 -3.94 12.74 9.55
N TYR A 187 -4.74 11.72 9.23
CA TYR A 187 -4.43 10.31 9.43
C TYR A 187 -4.03 9.69 8.10
N HIS A 188 -3.06 8.80 8.16
CA HIS A 188 -2.51 8.10 7.02
C HIS A 188 -2.53 6.60 7.27
N VAL A 189 -2.89 5.86 6.23
CA VAL A 189 -2.78 4.39 6.18
C VAL A 189 -1.79 4.03 5.08
N VAL A 190 -0.84 3.17 5.40
CA VAL A 190 0.11 2.60 4.44
C VAL A 190 0.01 1.08 4.53
N TRP A 191 -0.30 0.46 3.40
CA TRP A 191 -0.42 -0.99 3.29
C TRP A 191 0.50 -1.52 2.20
N TYR A 192 1.16 -2.63 2.50
CA TYR A 192 2.03 -3.35 1.60
C TYR A 192 1.43 -4.69 1.24
N PHE A 193 1.49 -5.07 -0.03
CA PHE A 193 1.07 -6.39 -0.51
C PHE A 193 1.85 -6.79 -1.75
N SER A 194 1.91 -8.08 -2.05
CA SER A 194 2.41 -8.60 -3.32
C SER A 194 1.29 -9.34 -4.05
N TYR A 195 1.47 -9.57 -5.35
CA TYR A 195 0.55 -10.39 -6.14
C TYR A 195 0.40 -11.79 -5.55
N LEU A 196 1.52 -12.44 -5.19
CA LEU A 196 1.51 -13.76 -4.56
C LEU A 196 0.71 -13.76 -3.25
N SER A 197 0.94 -12.78 -2.36
CA SER A 197 0.21 -12.69 -1.09
C SER A 197 -1.30 -12.46 -1.28
N PHE A 198 -1.68 -11.87 -2.41
CA PHE A 198 -3.08 -11.63 -2.75
C PHE A 198 -3.74 -12.91 -3.31
N ILE A 199 -3.06 -13.62 -4.21
CA ILE A 199 -3.54 -14.89 -4.79
C ILE A 199 -3.68 -15.97 -3.71
N ASP A 200 -2.72 -16.05 -2.79
CA ASP A 200 -2.69 -17.08 -1.75
C ASP A 200 -3.79 -16.85 -0.68
N GLY A 201 -4.58 -15.77 -0.78
CA GLY A 201 -5.84 -15.59 -0.05
C GLY A 201 -5.71 -15.47 1.47
N GLY A 202 -4.50 -15.16 1.99
CA GLY A 202 -4.16 -15.44 3.37
C GLY A 202 -4.60 -14.43 4.43
N LEU A 203 -5.03 -13.20 4.06
CA LEU A 203 -5.34 -12.15 5.04
C LEU A 203 -6.79 -11.68 4.93
N SER A 204 -7.48 -11.69 6.07
CA SER A 204 -8.83 -11.13 6.22
C SER A 204 -8.79 -9.61 6.08
N SER A 205 -9.89 -9.05 5.56
CA SER A 205 -10.05 -7.60 5.53
C SER A 205 -10.46 -7.05 6.90
N PRO A 206 -10.17 -5.77 7.23
CA PRO A 206 -10.70 -5.14 8.43
C PRO A 206 -12.23 -5.24 8.54
N SER A 207 -12.95 -5.17 7.42
CA SER A 207 -14.41 -5.38 7.41
C SER A 207 -14.82 -6.80 7.82
N ASP A 208 -14.03 -7.83 7.49
CA ASP A 208 -14.27 -9.21 7.91
C ASP A 208 -13.86 -9.46 9.36
N ILE A 209 -12.78 -8.81 9.81
CA ILE A 209 -12.27 -8.93 11.19
C ILE A 209 -13.20 -8.19 12.16
N TYR A 210 -13.80 -7.07 11.73
CA TYR A 210 -14.67 -6.20 12.54
C TYR A 210 -16.04 -6.00 11.88
N PRO A 211 -16.84 -7.07 11.68
CA PRO A 211 -18.06 -7.01 10.85
C PRO A 211 -19.19 -6.17 11.47
N HIS A 212 -19.13 -5.92 12.77
CA HIS A 212 -20.13 -5.14 13.51
C HIS A 212 -19.70 -3.70 13.80
N ASP A 213 -18.47 -3.33 13.45
CA ASP A 213 -17.99 -1.96 13.67
C ASP A 213 -18.59 -1.04 12.60
N ALA A 214 -19.33 -0.02 13.05
CA ALA A 214 -19.76 1.09 12.21
C ALA A 214 -18.65 2.14 12.11
N ILE A 215 -18.52 2.74 10.93
CA ILE A 215 -17.63 3.88 10.72
C ILE A 215 -18.24 5.13 11.35
N TYR A 216 -17.42 5.99 11.94
CA TYR A 216 -17.84 7.32 12.40
C TYR A 216 -18.47 8.12 11.26
N ASP A 217 -19.69 8.62 11.46
CA ASP A 217 -20.37 9.51 10.51
C ASP A 217 -19.52 10.76 10.20
N GLU A 218 -18.74 11.23 11.18
CA GLU A 218 -17.81 12.34 11.01
C GLU A 218 -16.73 12.06 9.94
N PHE A 219 -16.34 10.79 9.69
CA PHE A 219 -15.41 10.45 8.60
C PHE A 219 -16.02 10.63 7.22
N LEU A 220 -17.34 10.78 7.12
CA LEU A 220 -18.03 11.00 5.86
C LEU A 220 -18.24 12.50 5.60
N LYS A 221 -18.06 13.35 6.63
CA LYS A 221 -18.22 14.80 6.53
C LYS A 221 -16.96 15.43 5.97
N ASP A 222 -17.14 16.38 5.05
CA ASP A 222 -16.09 17.20 4.44
C ASP A 222 -14.93 16.42 3.80
N GLN A 223 -15.18 15.16 3.42
CA GLN A 223 -14.20 14.35 2.69
C GLN A 223 -14.43 14.40 1.18
N SER A 224 -13.33 14.47 0.44
CA SER A 224 -13.34 14.39 -1.02
C SER A 224 -13.01 12.97 -1.50
N PHE A 225 -13.88 12.01 -1.19
CA PHE A 225 -13.77 10.67 -1.76
C PHE A 225 -14.13 10.70 -3.26
N ARG A 226 -13.30 10.06 -4.08
CA ARG A 226 -13.49 9.92 -5.54
C ARG A 226 -14.54 8.87 -5.88
N VAL A 227 -14.72 7.89 -5.01
CA VAL A 227 -15.69 6.80 -5.15
C VAL A 227 -16.34 6.46 -3.80
N PRO A 228 -17.52 5.79 -3.77
CA PRO A 228 -18.15 5.31 -2.54
C PRO A 228 -17.21 4.47 -1.66
N ILE A 229 -17.42 4.52 -0.34
CA ILE A 229 -16.48 3.91 0.62
C ILE A 229 -16.48 2.37 0.59
N ASP A 230 -17.62 1.77 0.26
CA ASP A 230 -17.81 0.33 0.15
C ASP A 230 -17.42 -0.23 -1.22
N GLN A 231 -17.05 0.65 -2.18
CA GLN A 231 -16.62 0.21 -3.48
C GLN A 231 -15.28 -0.54 -3.34
N PHE A 232 -15.30 -1.83 -3.67
CA PHE A 232 -14.11 -2.66 -3.73
C PHE A 232 -13.09 -2.04 -4.70
N GLY A 233 -11.86 -1.87 -4.21
CA GLY A 233 -10.68 -1.49 -4.99
C GLY A 233 -9.89 -2.68 -5.49
N ILE A 234 -10.58 -3.82 -5.59
CA ILE A 234 -10.23 -5.01 -6.35
C ILE A 234 -11.38 -5.25 -7.32
#